data_AF-A0A2N1QXR0-F1
#
_entry.id   AF-A0A2N1QXR0-F1
#
_cell.length_a   1.000
_cell.length_b   1.000
_cell.length_c   1.000
_cell.angle_alpha   90.00
_cell.angle_beta   90.00
_cell.angle_gamma   90.00
#
_symmetry.space_group_name_H-M   'P 1'
#
loop_
_entity.id
_entity.type
_entity.pdbx_description
1 polymer ?
#
loop_
_entity_poly.entity_id
_entity_poly.type
_entity_poly.pdbx_seq_one_letter_code
_entity_poly.pdbx_strand_id
1 'polypeptide(L)'
;MVKIDNLSFSYSLKGKELPVLSNINADFEKGSITAIVGKSGSGKTSLLRIIAGLTNPSSGSLTIEGEPGGRIREKTAVIFQDYGLLPWASVQANAELGLRAMHIPAEECRSRVNPILAELGLKPFAQLYPARLSGGMRQRVAVSRALASNADLLLLDEPFSSLDALTRESLQEILLETQRRHGTTVILVTHSIEEAAYLADSVYLLDGNNPSMLSTRFDTGRRAARVDPEASLPMPRAARGAAAPGLPRNDSASYRESREFFNNIAALRKLFASLPHRNETQNLRLAEENTGRMHRSRAAGFLAKAGRIILAGIFVAALWALFALILKKPFLPSPLEAFARFGLRLADGTLFIHIGASLRRIFIALALAGPPAWAFGLFAGRVKAA
;
A
#
# COMPACT_ATOMS: atom_id res chain seq x y z
N MET A 1 13.97 16.22 14.26
CA MET A 1 14.33 14.87 13.75
C MET A 1 14.35 14.87 12.24
N VAL A 2 13.23 15.18 11.60
CA VAL A 2 13.15 15.38 10.14
C VAL A 2 12.82 16.84 9.89
N LYS A 3 13.57 17.51 9.00
CA LYS A 3 13.27 18.89 8.60
C LYS A 3 13.18 18.98 7.08
N ILE A 4 12.14 19.67 6.62
CA ILE A 4 11.83 19.88 5.21
C ILE A 4 11.80 21.37 4.96
N ASP A 5 12.57 21.82 3.98
CA ASP A 5 12.66 23.24 3.59
C ASP A 5 12.35 23.39 2.09
N ASN A 6 11.30 24.15 1.79
CA ASN A 6 10.82 24.52 0.44
C ASN A 6 10.72 23.33 -0.55
N LEU A 7 10.29 22.17 -0.06
CA LEU A 7 10.29 20.95 -0.86
C LEU A 7 9.14 20.92 -1.86
N SER A 8 9.45 20.63 -3.12
CA SER A 8 8.44 20.44 -4.18
C SER A 8 8.67 19.13 -4.92
N PHE A 9 7.60 18.56 -5.44
CA PHE A 9 7.66 17.26 -6.13
C PHE A 9 6.61 17.13 -7.23
N SER A 10 7.07 16.65 -8.38
CA SER A 10 6.26 16.36 -9.57
C SER A 10 6.55 14.93 -10.08
N TYR A 11 5.52 14.21 -10.51
CA TYR A 11 5.71 12.99 -11.30
C TYR A 11 5.92 13.33 -12.78
N SER A 12 6.82 12.63 -13.46
CA SER A 12 6.93 12.69 -14.92
C SER A 12 6.05 11.61 -15.56
N LEU A 13 4.98 12.02 -16.23
CA LEU A 13 4.04 11.13 -16.91
C LEU A 13 4.04 11.45 -18.40
N LYS A 14 4.63 10.53 -19.20
CA LYS A 14 4.69 10.66 -20.68
C LYS A 14 5.29 12.00 -21.15
N GLY A 15 6.33 12.47 -20.45
CA GLY A 15 6.99 13.74 -20.76
C GLY A 15 6.25 15.00 -20.28
N LYS A 16 5.12 14.85 -19.57
CA LYS A 16 4.45 15.95 -18.86
C LYS A 16 4.71 15.86 -17.37
N GLU A 17 5.01 17.00 -16.75
CA GLU A 17 5.09 17.08 -15.30
C GLU A 17 3.69 17.15 -14.71
N LEU A 18 3.43 16.31 -13.71
CA LEU A 18 2.26 16.36 -12.87
C LEU A 18 2.71 16.83 -11.48
N PRO A 19 2.55 18.13 -11.16
CA PRO A 19 2.94 18.65 -9.87
C PRO A 19 2.03 18.11 -8.77
N VAL A 20 2.64 17.57 -7.71
CA VAL A 20 1.95 16.92 -6.59
C VAL A 20 2.14 17.70 -5.29
N LEU A 21 3.36 18.13 -4.99
CA LEU A 21 3.69 18.89 -3.78
C LEU A 21 4.38 20.19 -4.17
N SER A 22 4.06 21.28 -3.49
CA SER A 22 4.68 22.58 -3.69
C SER A 22 5.00 23.24 -2.36
N ASN A 23 6.23 23.73 -2.23
CA ASN A 23 6.71 24.52 -1.11
C ASN A 23 6.39 23.94 0.28
N ILE A 24 6.61 22.64 0.44
CA ILE A 24 6.41 21.95 1.71
C ILE A 24 7.50 22.37 2.69
N ASN A 25 7.08 22.89 3.84
CA ASN A 25 7.94 23.26 4.96
C ASN A 25 7.41 22.58 6.21
N ALA A 26 8.25 21.77 6.88
CA ALA A 26 7.84 20.98 8.04
C ALA A 26 9.02 20.68 8.96
N ASP A 27 8.75 20.65 10.27
CA ASP A 27 9.70 20.20 11.28
C ASP A 27 9.03 19.12 12.13
N PHE A 28 9.54 17.90 11.99
CA PHE A 28 9.12 16.74 12.75
C PHE A 28 10.09 16.56 13.91
N GLU A 29 9.59 16.80 15.12
CA GLU A 29 10.36 16.79 16.35
C GLU A 29 10.84 15.37 16.70
N LYS A 30 11.98 15.26 17.39
CA LYS A 30 12.51 13.95 17.81
C LYS A 30 11.66 13.37 18.93
N GLY A 31 11.33 12.08 18.81
CA GLY A 31 10.55 11.36 19.81
C GLY A 31 9.12 11.90 19.98
N SER A 32 8.55 12.54 18.96
CA SER A 32 7.14 12.90 18.91
C SER A 32 6.39 12.08 17.88
N ILE A 33 5.07 12.09 17.97
CA ILE A 33 4.18 11.60 16.92
C ILE A 33 3.62 12.81 16.17
N THR A 34 3.84 12.86 14.87
CA THR A 34 3.27 13.90 14.00
C THR A 34 2.34 13.24 13.00
N ALA A 35 1.10 13.74 12.89
CA ALA A 35 0.16 13.30 11.87
C ALA A 35 0.10 14.28 10.69
N ILE A 36 0.01 13.73 9.47
CA ILE A 36 -0.26 14.46 8.24
C ILE A 36 -1.63 14.01 7.75
N VAL A 37 -2.60 14.93 7.83
CA VAL A 37 -4.00 14.66 7.47
C VAL A 37 -4.33 15.34 6.15
N GLY A 38 -5.03 14.62 5.28
CA GLY A 38 -5.40 15.17 3.96
C GLY A 38 -6.38 14.25 3.24
N LYS A 39 -7.08 14.78 2.24
CA LYS A 39 -7.97 13.98 1.38
C LYS A 39 -7.19 12.91 0.61
N SER A 40 -7.90 11.93 0.04
CA SER A 40 -7.31 10.98 -0.90
C SER A 40 -6.71 11.72 -2.10
N GLY A 41 -5.50 11.34 -2.49
CA GLY A 41 -4.81 11.96 -3.63
C GLY A 41 -4.17 13.32 -3.36
N SER A 42 -4.10 13.81 -2.11
CA SER A 42 -3.38 15.05 -1.77
C SER A 42 -1.85 14.92 -1.76
N GLY A 43 -1.30 13.75 -2.09
CA GLY A 43 0.16 13.56 -2.14
C GLY A 43 0.81 13.07 -0.84
N LYS A 44 0.04 12.70 0.20
CA LYS A 44 0.56 12.21 1.49
C LYS A 44 1.55 11.03 1.35
N THR A 45 1.16 9.99 0.61
CA THR A 45 2.04 8.85 0.29
C THR A 45 3.29 9.28 -0.47
N SER A 46 3.20 10.29 -1.34
CA SER A 46 4.37 10.81 -2.07
C SER A 46 5.33 11.51 -1.13
N LEU A 47 4.82 12.33 -0.21
CA LEU A 47 5.63 12.99 0.83
C LEU A 47 6.33 11.95 1.72
N LEU A 48 5.61 10.91 2.16
CA LEU A 48 6.16 9.85 2.98
C LEU A 48 7.26 9.05 2.26
N ARG A 49 7.09 8.76 0.96
CA ARG A 49 8.13 8.13 0.13
C ARG A 49 9.38 8.99 -0.02
N ILE A 50 9.22 10.31 -0.09
CA ILE A 50 10.35 11.25 -0.14
C ILE A 50 11.11 11.24 1.19
N ILE A 51 10.39 11.31 2.31
CA ILE A 51 11.00 11.21 3.65
C ILE A 51 11.74 9.87 3.82
N ALA A 52 11.17 8.78 3.31
CA ALA A 52 11.80 7.45 3.33
C ALA A 52 13.03 7.30 2.42
N GLY A 53 13.32 8.30 1.55
CA GLY A 53 14.39 8.21 0.56
C GLY A 53 14.10 7.25 -0.60
N LEU A 54 12.83 6.91 -0.84
CA LEU A 54 12.40 6.06 -1.95
C LEU A 54 12.16 6.85 -3.24
N THR A 55 11.93 8.15 -3.11
CA THR A 55 11.71 9.08 -4.21
C THR A 55 12.45 10.37 -3.92
N ASN A 56 13.14 10.93 -4.91
CA ASN A 56 13.79 12.23 -4.75
C ASN A 56 12.80 13.38 -4.98
N PRO A 57 12.90 14.48 -4.20
CA PRO A 57 12.14 15.68 -4.50
C PRO A 57 12.60 16.31 -5.81
N SER A 58 11.74 17.11 -6.44
CA SER A 58 12.07 17.90 -7.63
C SER A 58 12.92 19.13 -7.26
N SER A 59 12.67 19.71 -6.09
CA SER A 59 13.44 20.82 -5.52
C SER A 59 13.27 20.90 -4.01
N GLY A 60 14.08 21.75 -3.36
CA GLY A 60 14.13 21.91 -1.91
C GLY A 60 15.04 20.90 -1.23
N SER A 61 15.03 20.89 0.10
CA SER A 61 15.89 20.02 0.91
C SER A 61 15.12 19.25 1.97
N LEU A 62 15.59 18.04 2.25
CA LEU A 62 15.16 17.19 3.34
C LEU A 62 16.41 16.88 4.17
N THR A 63 16.32 17.01 5.48
CA THR A 63 17.37 16.57 6.42
C THR A 63 16.78 15.65 7.47
N ILE A 64 17.53 14.62 7.85
CA ILE A 64 17.16 13.64 8.87
C ILE A 64 18.33 13.50 9.83
N GLU A 65 18.12 13.82 11.11
CA GLU A 65 19.19 13.91 12.12
C GLU A 65 20.36 14.82 11.71
N GLY A 66 20.07 15.90 10.98
CA GLY A 66 21.08 16.86 10.51
C GLY A 66 21.81 16.43 9.22
N GLU A 67 21.65 15.19 8.80
CA GLU A 67 22.23 14.68 7.55
C GLU A 67 21.30 14.91 6.35
N PRO A 68 21.83 15.08 5.13
CA PRO A 68 21.02 15.14 3.91
C PRO A 68 20.13 13.88 3.76
N GLY A 69 18.83 14.11 3.56
CA GLY A 69 17.85 13.07 3.27
C GLY A 69 17.91 12.59 1.82
N GLY A 70 16.82 11.96 1.36
CA GLY A 70 16.73 11.44 -0.02
C GLY A 70 17.48 10.12 -0.25
N ARG A 71 17.90 9.45 0.84
CA ARG A 71 18.51 8.12 0.82
C ARG A 71 17.81 7.22 1.82
N ILE A 72 17.77 5.92 1.51
CA ILE A 72 17.20 4.91 2.39
C ILE A 72 18.12 4.77 3.63
N ARG A 73 17.55 4.92 4.82
CA ARG A 73 18.23 4.75 6.11
C ARG A 73 17.83 3.39 6.71
N GLU A 74 18.81 2.63 7.22
CA GLU A 74 18.55 1.37 7.95
C GLU A 74 17.74 1.59 9.23
N LYS A 75 17.89 2.76 9.85
CA LYS A 75 17.17 3.15 11.06
C LYS A 75 15.75 3.69 10.80
N THR A 76 15.26 3.63 9.57
CA THR A 76 13.91 4.09 9.20
C THR A 76 13.04 2.90 8.80
N ALA A 77 11.92 2.72 9.50
CA ALA A 77 10.93 1.70 9.19
C ALA A 77 9.72 2.33 8.50
N VAL A 78 9.19 1.63 7.49
CA VAL A 78 8.04 2.12 6.72
C VAL A 78 6.94 1.07 6.65
N ILE A 79 5.70 1.50 6.88
CA ILE A 79 4.49 0.72 6.65
C ILE A 79 3.71 1.40 5.52
N PHE A 80 3.64 0.74 4.37
CA PHE A 80 2.83 1.17 3.24
C PHE A 80 1.39 0.67 3.34
N GLN A 81 0.50 1.34 2.62
CA GLN A 81 -0.92 0.98 2.51
C GLN A 81 -1.15 -0.46 1.97
N ASP A 82 -0.28 -0.97 1.09
CA ASP A 82 -0.36 -2.34 0.55
C ASP A 82 0.32 -3.40 1.46
N TYR A 83 0.82 -2.97 2.62
CA TYR A 83 1.55 -3.74 3.63
C TYR A 83 2.91 -4.30 3.20
N GLY A 84 3.21 -4.36 1.90
CA GLY A 84 4.47 -4.87 1.36
C GLY A 84 4.87 -6.25 1.91
N LEU A 85 3.91 -7.15 2.15
CA LEU A 85 4.20 -8.51 2.63
C LEU A 85 4.69 -9.39 1.48
N LEU A 86 5.71 -10.20 1.73
CA LEU A 86 6.22 -11.20 0.80
C LEU A 86 5.24 -12.38 0.75
N PRO A 87 4.56 -12.64 -0.39
CA PRO A 87 3.49 -13.64 -0.47
C PRO A 87 3.99 -15.08 -0.32
N TRP A 88 5.28 -15.32 -0.60
CA TRP A 88 5.94 -16.61 -0.45
C TRP A 88 6.62 -16.82 0.91
N ALA A 89 6.55 -15.86 1.83
CA ALA A 89 7.13 -15.97 3.16
C ALA A 89 6.03 -16.11 4.22
N SER A 90 6.32 -16.81 5.32
CA SER A 90 5.39 -16.94 6.44
C SER A 90 5.20 -15.61 7.19
N VAL A 91 4.22 -15.54 8.10
CA VAL A 91 4.04 -14.42 9.03
C VAL A 91 5.33 -14.14 9.80
N GLN A 92 5.97 -15.18 10.35
CA GLN A 92 7.24 -15.06 11.06
C GLN A 92 8.33 -14.47 10.17
N ALA A 93 8.51 -15.03 8.96
CA ALA A 93 9.55 -14.58 8.04
C ALA A 93 9.31 -13.16 7.52
N ASN A 94 8.04 -12.76 7.34
CA ASN A 94 7.69 -11.38 7.01
C ASN A 94 8.02 -10.42 8.15
N ALA A 95 7.69 -10.78 9.39
CA ALA A 95 7.99 -9.96 10.56
C ALA A 95 9.50 -9.83 10.82
N GLU A 96 10.28 -10.88 10.53
CA GLU A 96 11.75 -10.89 10.64
C GLU A 96 12.47 -10.21 9.48
N LEU A 97 11.78 -9.86 8.40
CA LEU A 97 12.39 -9.45 7.13
C LEU A 97 13.42 -8.31 7.29
N GLY A 98 13.06 -7.26 8.02
CA GLY A 98 13.94 -6.11 8.25
C GLY A 98 15.20 -6.48 9.05
N LEU A 99 15.04 -7.31 10.08
CA LEU A 99 16.15 -7.79 10.91
C LEU A 99 17.12 -8.67 10.10
N ARG A 100 16.57 -9.56 9.26
CA ARG A 100 17.36 -10.41 8.37
C ARG A 100 18.11 -9.61 7.31
N ALA A 101 17.51 -8.53 6.79
CA ALA A 101 18.18 -7.63 5.86
C ALA A 101 19.38 -6.91 6.52
N MET A 102 19.31 -6.65 7.83
CA MET A 102 20.42 -6.15 8.65
C MET A 102 21.39 -7.25 9.10
N HIS A 103 21.29 -8.47 8.55
CA HIS A 103 22.15 -9.62 8.88
C HIS A 103 22.13 -10.04 10.36
N ILE A 104 21.03 -9.74 11.08
CA ILE A 104 20.86 -10.17 12.47
C ILE A 104 20.67 -11.70 12.52
N PRO A 105 21.32 -12.42 13.46
CA PRO A 105 21.17 -13.87 13.60
C PRO A 105 19.70 -14.32 13.75
N ALA A 106 19.37 -15.48 13.18
CA ALA A 106 17.98 -15.97 13.14
C ALA A 106 17.36 -16.22 14.53
N GLU A 107 18.18 -16.59 15.52
CA GLU A 107 17.71 -16.76 16.90
C GLU A 107 17.36 -15.42 17.54
N GLU A 108 18.20 -14.41 17.34
CA GLU A 108 17.96 -13.05 17.82
C GLU A 108 16.74 -12.42 17.11
N CYS A 109 16.59 -12.63 15.79
CA CYS A 109 15.40 -12.21 15.05
C CYS A 109 14.13 -12.78 15.70
N ARG A 110 14.12 -14.08 16.00
CA ARG A 110 12.99 -14.76 16.65
C ARG A 110 12.73 -14.20 18.05
N SER A 111 13.76 -13.97 18.83
CA SER A 111 13.66 -13.40 20.18
C SER A 111 12.99 -12.02 20.18
N ARG A 112 13.33 -11.16 19.20
CA ARG A 112 12.72 -9.83 19.04
C ARG A 112 11.29 -9.88 18.50
N VAL A 113 11.01 -10.73 17.52
CA VAL A 113 9.72 -10.77 16.80
C VAL A 113 8.64 -11.52 17.57
N ASN A 114 8.99 -12.58 18.30
CA ASN A 114 8.01 -13.46 18.95
C ASN A 114 7.12 -12.76 19.99
N PRO A 115 7.64 -11.90 20.89
CA PRO A 115 6.81 -11.14 21.82
C PRO A 115 5.82 -10.23 21.11
N ILE A 116 6.28 -9.53 20.06
CA ILE A 116 5.45 -8.61 19.27
C ILE A 116 4.32 -9.37 18.55
N LEU A 117 4.62 -10.53 17.96
CA LEU A 117 3.58 -11.37 17.35
C LEU A 117 2.58 -11.91 18.39
N ALA A 118 3.00 -12.16 19.63
CA ALA A 118 2.10 -12.59 20.69
C ALA A 118 1.17 -11.46 21.14
N GLU A 119 1.71 -10.26 21.37
CA GLU A 119 0.96 -9.05 21.71
C GLU A 119 -0.08 -8.70 20.64
N LEU A 120 0.27 -8.90 19.37
CA LEU A 120 -0.63 -8.67 18.24
C LEU A 120 -1.61 -9.81 17.96
N GLY A 121 -1.61 -10.88 18.77
CA GLY A 121 -2.48 -12.05 18.58
C GLY A 121 -2.18 -12.85 17.30
N LEU A 122 -0.95 -12.73 16.76
CA LEU A 122 -0.50 -13.37 15.54
C LEU A 122 0.35 -14.63 15.79
N LYS A 123 0.77 -14.88 17.03
CA LYS A 123 1.64 -16.02 17.38
C LYS A 123 1.10 -17.39 16.89
N PRO A 124 -0.20 -17.74 17.03
CA PRO A 124 -0.72 -19.01 16.51
C PRO A 124 -0.66 -19.11 14.97
N PHE A 125 -0.55 -17.97 14.28
CA PHE A 125 -0.55 -17.87 12.82
C PHE A 125 0.86 -17.66 12.24
N ALA A 126 1.91 -17.76 13.07
CA ALA A 126 3.29 -17.44 12.69
C ALA A 126 3.80 -18.23 11.45
N GLN A 127 3.26 -19.43 11.23
CA GLN A 127 3.63 -20.31 10.10
C GLN A 127 2.72 -20.16 8.87
N LEU A 128 1.65 -19.36 8.96
CA LEU A 128 0.78 -19.11 7.82
C LEU A 128 1.40 -18.13 6.82
N TYR A 129 0.92 -18.19 5.59
CA TYR A 129 1.32 -17.29 4.49
C TYR A 129 0.27 -16.20 4.27
N PRO A 130 0.63 -15.00 3.74
CA PRO A 130 -0.28 -13.86 3.58
C PRO A 130 -1.61 -14.15 2.87
N ALA A 131 -1.61 -15.10 1.93
CA ALA A 131 -2.82 -15.52 1.21
C ALA A 131 -3.90 -16.16 2.11
N ARG A 132 -3.52 -16.66 3.30
CA ARG A 132 -4.43 -17.28 4.28
C ARG A 132 -4.84 -16.34 5.41
N LEU A 133 -4.42 -15.08 5.36
CA LEU A 133 -4.66 -14.09 6.40
C LEU A 133 -5.80 -13.15 5.99
N SER A 134 -6.58 -12.67 6.96
CA SER A 134 -7.49 -11.55 6.75
C SER A 134 -6.72 -10.25 6.47
N GLY A 135 -7.41 -9.22 5.96
CA GLY A 135 -6.80 -7.90 5.74
C GLY A 135 -6.17 -7.31 7.01
N GLY A 136 -6.91 -7.33 8.12
CA GLY A 136 -6.40 -6.84 9.41
C GLY A 136 -5.28 -7.70 10.01
N MET A 137 -5.25 -9.01 9.74
CA MET A 137 -4.09 -9.84 10.10
C MET A 137 -2.85 -9.43 9.29
N ARG A 138 -2.96 -9.22 7.98
CA ARG A 138 -1.84 -8.74 7.15
C ARG A 138 -1.30 -7.40 7.63
N GLN A 139 -2.19 -6.49 7.99
CA GLN A 139 -1.84 -5.19 8.55
C GLN A 139 -1.04 -5.32 9.85
N ARG A 140 -1.50 -6.16 10.79
CA ARG A 140 -0.77 -6.46 12.03
C ARG A 140 0.61 -7.07 11.78
N VAL A 141 0.78 -7.89 10.75
CA VAL A 141 2.10 -8.43 10.36
C VAL A 141 3.02 -7.32 9.85
N ALA A 142 2.51 -6.36 9.09
CA ALA A 142 3.31 -5.22 8.64
C ALA A 142 3.71 -4.31 9.81
N VAL A 143 2.81 -4.12 10.78
CA VAL A 143 3.10 -3.41 12.03
C VAL A 143 4.17 -4.14 12.84
N SER A 144 4.07 -5.45 13.01
CA SER A 144 5.08 -6.21 13.75
C SER A 144 6.48 -6.10 13.14
N ARG A 145 6.58 -6.14 11.80
CA ARG A 145 7.85 -5.95 11.08
C ARG A 145 8.49 -4.60 11.39
N ALA A 146 7.68 -3.54 11.44
CA ALA A 146 8.18 -2.21 11.72
C ALA A 146 8.60 -2.06 13.19
N LEU A 147 7.78 -2.53 14.14
CA LEU A 147 8.08 -2.48 15.58
C LEU A 147 9.32 -3.31 15.93
N ALA A 148 9.54 -4.45 15.28
CA ALA A 148 10.68 -5.31 15.54
C ALA A 148 12.04 -4.68 15.14
N SER A 149 12.03 -3.74 14.20
CA SER A 149 13.25 -3.15 13.62
C SER A 149 14.01 -2.19 14.54
N ASN A 150 13.43 -1.78 15.67
CA ASN A 150 14.00 -0.77 16.59
C ASN A 150 14.44 0.52 15.87
N ALA A 151 13.64 0.96 14.91
CA ALA A 151 13.87 2.16 14.11
C ALA A 151 13.79 3.45 14.96
N ASP A 152 14.61 4.45 14.62
CA ASP A 152 14.55 5.79 15.22
C ASP A 152 13.42 6.65 14.61
N LEU A 153 13.02 6.30 13.39
CA LEU A 153 11.99 6.97 12.59
C LEU A 153 11.04 5.92 12.01
N LEU A 154 9.76 6.05 12.34
CA LEU A 154 8.68 5.20 11.86
C LEU A 154 7.74 6.00 10.96
N LEU A 155 7.63 5.60 9.70
CA LEU A 155 6.77 6.23 8.70
C LEU A 155 5.57 5.33 8.42
N LEU A 156 4.36 5.82 8.68
CA LEU A 156 3.14 5.03 8.61
C LEU A 156 2.16 5.61 7.60
N ASP A 157 1.82 4.86 6.56
CA ASP A 157 0.84 5.26 5.55
C ASP A 157 -0.49 4.52 5.75
N GLU A 158 -1.50 5.20 6.33
CA GLU A 158 -2.84 4.69 6.61
C GLU A 158 -2.84 3.35 7.41
N PRO A 159 -2.05 3.23 8.49
CA PRO A 159 -1.75 1.97 9.18
C PRO A 159 -2.92 1.37 9.97
N PHE A 160 -4.09 2.03 10.00
CA PHE A 160 -5.28 1.59 10.76
C PHE A 160 -6.57 1.50 9.93
N SER A 161 -6.48 1.77 8.63
CA SER A 161 -7.64 1.94 7.74
C SER A 161 -8.49 0.67 7.54
N SER A 162 -7.92 -0.53 7.62
CA SER A 162 -8.61 -1.80 7.35
C SER A 162 -8.99 -2.62 8.59
N LEU A 163 -8.91 -2.00 9.77
CA LEU A 163 -9.14 -2.68 11.05
C LEU A 163 -10.55 -2.42 11.60
N ASP A 164 -11.08 -3.38 12.35
CA ASP A 164 -12.22 -3.14 13.21
C ASP A 164 -11.85 -2.18 14.36
N ALA A 165 -12.86 -1.63 15.03
CA ALA A 165 -12.66 -0.63 16.07
C ALA A 165 -11.73 -1.11 17.20
N LEU A 166 -12.01 -2.28 17.79
CA LEU A 166 -11.25 -2.79 18.93
C LEU A 166 -9.79 -3.09 18.56
N THR A 167 -9.57 -3.73 17.41
CA THR A 167 -8.21 -4.00 16.93
C THR A 167 -7.44 -2.70 16.63
N ARG A 168 -8.10 -1.69 16.05
CA ARG A 168 -7.50 -0.37 15.83
C ARG A 168 -7.05 0.25 17.14
N GLU A 169 -7.90 0.24 18.16
CA GLU A 169 -7.60 0.85 19.46
C GLU A 169 -6.39 0.20 20.12
N SER A 170 -6.38 -1.13 20.18
CA SER A 170 -5.25 -1.88 20.73
C SER A 170 -3.95 -1.57 19.99
N LEU A 171 -3.96 -1.52 18.65
CA LEU A 171 -2.76 -1.14 17.89
C LEU A 171 -2.30 0.29 18.12
N GLN A 172 -3.24 1.21 18.28
CA GLN A 172 -2.94 2.60 18.59
C GLN A 172 -2.26 2.70 19.96
N GLU A 173 -2.74 1.98 20.96
CA GLU A 173 -2.09 1.89 22.27
C GLU A 173 -0.68 1.33 22.18
N ILE A 174 -0.48 0.22 21.44
CA ILE A 174 0.84 -0.38 21.21
C ILE A 174 1.80 0.63 20.56
N LEU A 175 1.33 1.38 19.55
CA LEU A 175 2.13 2.41 18.91
C LEU A 175 2.54 3.51 19.90
N LEU A 176 1.59 3.97 20.73
CA LEU A 176 1.84 5.00 21.74
C LEU A 176 2.79 4.51 22.82
N GLU A 177 2.71 3.24 23.19
CA GLU A 177 3.58 2.66 24.19
C GLU A 177 4.98 2.43 23.64
N THR A 178 5.09 1.93 22.41
CA THR A 178 6.38 1.78 21.71
C THR A 178 7.09 3.13 21.62
N GLN A 179 6.38 4.17 21.17
CA GLN A 179 6.95 5.52 21.09
C GLN A 179 7.41 6.02 22.46
N ARG A 180 6.64 5.78 23.53
CA ARG A 180 7.00 6.16 24.90
C ARG A 180 8.25 5.42 25.40
N ARG A 181 8.32 4.10 25.20
CA ARG A 181 9.43 3.27 25.69
C ARG A 181 10.73 3.54 24.94
N HIS A 182 10.67 3.76 23.63
CA HIS A 182 11.86 3.84 22.78
C HIS A 182 12.22 5.25 22.31
N GLY A 183 11.36 6.24 22.55
CA GLY A 183 11.57 7.60 22.04
C GLY A 183 11.58 7.67 20.50
N THR A 184 10.97 6.69 19.83
CA THR A 184 10.88 6.63 18.37
C THR A 184 10.12 7.83 17.83
N THR A 185 10.61 8.43 16.76
CA THR A 185 9.88 9.49 16.06
C THR A 185 8.89 8.85 15.10
N VAL A 186 7.62 9.27 15.12
CA VAL A 186 6.58 8.69 14.26
C VAL A 186 5.99 9.77 13.37
N ILE A 187 5.98 9.51 12.06
CA ILE A 187 5.24 10.32 11.08
C ILE A 187 4.11 9.45 10.54
N LEU A 188 2.88 9.83 10.86
CA LEU A 188 1.67 9.13 10.50
C LEU A 188 0.93 9.90 9.42
N VAL A 189 0.66 9.26 8.30
CA VAL A 189 -0.27 9.73 7.28
C VAL A 189 -1.62 9.06 7.51
N THR A 190 -2.67 9.86 7.65
CA THR A 190 -4.05 9.37 7.80
C THR A 190 -5.05 10.31 7.12
N HIS A 191 -6.27 9.82 6.89
CA HIS A 191 -7.42 10.62 6.51
C HIS A 191 -8.41 10.82 7.67
N SER A 192 -8.20 10.17 8.83
CA SER A 192 -9.04 10.34 10.01
C SER A 192 -8.50 11.45 10.92
N ILE A 193 -9.36 12.42 11.19
CA ILE A 193 -9.09 13.48 12.16
C ILE A 193 -9.08 12.92 13.58
N GLU A 194 -9.94 11.95 13.89
CA GLU A 194 -9.97 11.30 15.20
C GLU A 194 -8.66 10.57 15.50
N GLU A 195 -8.10 9.85 14.52
CA GLU A 195 -6.80 9.19 14.65
C GLU A 195 -5.68 10.20 14.91
N ALA A 196 -5.65 11.28 14.13
CA ALA A 196 -4.66 12.35 14.29
C ALA A 196 -4.75 13.02 15.67
N ALA A 197 -5.96 13.38 16.12
CA ALA A 197 -6.18 13.99 17.42
C ALA A 197 -5.83 13.05 18.60
N TYR A 198 -6.00 11.75 18.40
CA TYR A 198 -5.73 10.74 19.43
C TYR A 198 -4.25 10.38 19.53
N LEU A 199 -3.55 10.31 18.39
CA LEU A 199 -2.18 9.79 18.30
C LEU A 199 -1.11 10.88 18.27
N ALA A 200 -1.37 12.02 17.64
CA ALA A 200 -0.31 12.96 17.34
C ALA A 200 -0.14 14.02 18.43
N ASP A 201 1.11 14.40 18.67
CA ASP A 201 1.49 15.60 19.43
C ASP A 201 1.34 16.86 18.54
N SER A 202 1.52 16.70 17.23
CA SER A 202 1.35 17.76 16.23
C SER A 202 0.69 17.24 14.96
N VAL A 203 -0.10 18.10 14.31
CA VAL A 203 -0.82 17.77 13.08
C VAL A 203 -0.49 18.79 12.01
N TYR A 204 -0.21 18.30 10.81
CA TYR A 204 -0.16 19.07 9.59
C TYR A 204 -1.34 18.68 8.69
N LEU A 205 -1.93 19.66 8.02
CA LEU A 205 -2.95 19.41 7.00
C LEU A 205 -2.34 19.57 5.61
N LEU A 206 -2.65 18.64 4.72
CA LEU A 206 -2.29 18.68 3.32
C LEU A 206 -3.55 19.05 2.53
N ASP A 207 -3.53 20.23 1.91
CA ASP A 207 -4.73 20.86 1.34
C ASP A 207 -5.38 20.09 0.18
N GLY A 208 -4.60 19.27 -0.54
CA GLY A 208 -5.09 18.53 -1.70
C GLY A 208 -5.29 19.41 -2.93
N ASN A 209 -4.73 20.62 -2.94
CA ASN A 209 -4.54 21.39 -4.17
C ASN A 209 -3.56 20.61 -5.06
N ASN A 210 -3.59 20.80 -6.38
CA ASN A 210 -2.59 20.20 -7.26
C ASN A 210 -1.78 21.33 -7.89
N PRO A 211 -0.58 21.65 -7.37
CA PRO A 211 0.15 20.96 -6.29
C PRO A 211 -0.35 21.25 -4.88
N SER A 212 -0.12 20.30 -3.96
CA SER A 212 -0.57 20.39 -2.57
C SER A 212 0.44 21.15 -1.72
N MET A 213 -0.08 21.93 -0.79
CA MET A 213 0.70 22.66 0.20
C MET A 213 0.40 22.12 1.60
N LEU A 214 1.38 22.25 2.50
CA LEU A 214 1.23 21.90 3.90
C LEU A 214 0.75 23.12 4.69
N SER A 215 -0.20 22.93 5.59
CA SER A 215 -0.65 23.96 6.53
C SER A 215 0.43 24.29 7.55
N THR A 216 0.18 25.35 8.32
CA THR A 216 0.88 25.56 9.59
C THR A 216 0.69 24.35 10.52
N ARG A 217 1.69 24.09 11.35
CA ARG A 217 1.66 23.08 12.42
C ARG A 217 0.54 23.41 13.41
N PHE A 218 -0.28 22.42 13.73
CA PHE A 218 -1.26 22.46 14.81
C PHE A 218 -0.78 21.56 15.95
N ASP A 219 -0.45 22.12 17.11
CA ASP A 219 -0.08 21.33 18.28
C ASP A 219 -1.33 20.89 19.03
N THR A 220 -1.42 19.60 19.35
CA THR A 220 -2.62 19.03 19.98
C THR A 220 -2.66 19.19 21.49
N GLY A 221 -1.57 19.62 22.13
CA GLY A 221 -1.48 19.67 23.60
C GLY A 221 -1.42 18.30 24.29
N ARG A 222 -1.62 17.21 23.55
CA ARG A 222 -1.64 15.81 24.01
C ARG A 222 -0.41 15.39 24.82
N ARG A 223 0.76 16.00 24.54
CA ARG A 223 1.99 15.77 25.30
C ARG A 223 1.95 16.42 26.69
N ALA A 224 1.35 17.61 26.81
CA ALA A 224 1.16 18.32 28.07
C ALA A 224 0.06 17.68 28.93
N ALA A 225 -1.04 17.24 28.31
CA ALA A 225 -2.13 16.50 28.95
C ALA A 225 -1.69 15.21 29.67
N ARG A 226 -0.52 14.67 29.29
CA ARG A 226 0.09 13.48 29.91
C ARG A 226 0.93 13.78 31.15
N VAL A 227 1.39 15.02 31.33
CA VAL A 227 2.28 15.41 32.44
C VAL A 227 1.47 15.83 33.67
N ASP A 228 0.23 16.29 33.48
CA ASP A 228 -0.63 16.77 34.57
C ASP A 228 -2.03 16.11 34.52
N PRO A 229 -2.23 14.96 35.20
CA PRO A 229 -3.50 14.22 35.21
C PRO A 229 -4.68 15.02 35.78
N GLU A 230 -4.42 16.05 36.60
CA GLU A 230 -5.46 16.91 37.20
C GLU A 230 -6.02 17.93 36.20
N ALA A 231 -5.25 18.31 35.17
CA ALA A 231 -5.72 19.19 34.09
C ALA A 231 -6.69 18.47 33.13
N SER A 232 -6.61 17.14 33.06
CA SER A 232 -7.45 16.26 32.23
C SER A 232 -8.69 15.75 32.96
N LEU A 233 -9.47 16.63 33.58
CA LEU A 233 -10.71 16.21 34.25
C LEU A 233 -11.66 15.51 33.25
N PRO A 234 -12.01 14.23 33.49
CA PRO A 234 -13.02 13.55 32.69
C PRO A 234 -14.38 14.25 32.88
N MET A 235 -15.23 14.18 31.86
CA MET A 235 -16.63 14.60 32.00
C MET A 235 -17.28 13.82 33.15
N PRO A 236 -18.16 14.44 33.98
CA PRO A 236 -18.78 13.73 35.08
C PRO A 236 -19.70 12.64 34.51
N ARG A 237 -19.24 11.39 34.56
CA ARG A 237 -20.10 10.21 34.42
C ARG A 237 -20.76 9.95 35.76
N ALA A 238 -22.08 9.95 35.77
CA ALA A 238 -22.89 9.53 36.90
C ALA A 238 -22.41 8.15 37.40
N ALA A 239 -22.15 8.11 38.72
CA ALA A 239 -21.91 6.97 39.58
C ALA A 239 -21.94 5.56 38.94
N ARG A 240 -20.79 4.87 38.98
CA ARG A 240 -20.75 3.43 39.31
C ARG A 240 -19.34 2.92 39.65
N GLY A 241 -19.24 2.36 40.86
CA GLY A 241 -18.43 1.17 41.17
C GLY A 241 -16.94 1.36 41.39
N ALA A 242 -16.51 1.21 42.66
CA ALA A 242 -15.12 1.06 43.05
C ALA A 242 -14.41 -0.06 42.25
N ALA A 243 -13.29 0.27 41.59
CA ALA A 243 -12.41 -0.70 40.96
C ALA A 243 -11.22 -1.02 41.88
N ALA A 244 -10.92 -2.32 41.99
CA ALA A 244 -9.92 -2.93 42.85
C ALA A 244 -8.47 -2.50 42.55
N PRO A 245 -7.54 -2.60 43.52
CA PRO A 245 -6.15 -2.20 43.31
C PRO A 245 -5.37 -3.30 42.57
N GLY A 246 -4.76 -2.96 41.41
CA GLY A 246 -3.79 -3.85 40.77
C GLY A 246 -3.58 -3.77 39.25
N LEU A 247 -4.35 -2.99 38.47
CA LEU A 247 -4.07 -2.80 37.03
C LEU A 247 -3.32 -1.48 36.76
N PRO A 248 -2.36 -1.45 35.80
CA PRO A 248 -1.77 -0.20 35.33
C PRO A 248 -2.88 0.76 34.88
N ARG A 249 -2.87 2.00 35.36
CA ARG A 249 -3.82 3.03 34.92
C ARG A 249 -3.60 3.26 33.42
N ASN A 250 -4.61 2.96 32.60
CA ASN A 250 -4.55 3.16 31.16
C ASN A 250 -4.82 4.65 30.85
N ASP A 251 -3.80 5.50 31.01
CA ASP A 251 -3.88 6.95 30.75
C ASP A 251 -4.36 7.27 29.30
N SER A 252 -4.16 6.33 28.36
CA SER A 252 -4.62 6.39 26.98
C SER A 252 -6.15 6.37 26.83
N ALA A 253 -6.83 5.59 27.67
CA ALA A 253 -8.28 5.51 27.70
C ALA A 253 -8.88 6.80 28.28
N SER A 254 -8.20 7.40 29.27
CA SER A 254 -8.59 8.68 29.87
C SER A 254 -8.52 9.84 28.87
N TYR A 255 -7.43 9.95 28.09
CA TYR A 255 -7.30 11.04 27.11
C TYR A 255 -8.38 11.00 26.02
N ARG A 256 -8.78 9.82 25.55
CA ARG A 256 -9.82 9.69 24.51
C ARG A 256 -11.19 10.17 24.98
N GLU A 257 -11.45 10.14 26.28
CA GLU A 257 -12.68 10.64 26.88
C GLU A 257 -12.53 12.09 27.42
N SER A 258 -11.37 12.72 27.21
CA SER A 258 -11.07 14.05 27.72
C SER A 258 -11.69 15.18 26.87
N ARG A 259 -11.97 16.32 27.52
CA ARG A 259 -12.42 17.54 26.82
C ARG A 259 -11.42 18.01 25.78
N GLU A 260 -10.14 17.91 26.07
CA GLU A 260 -9.06 18.33 25.18
C GLU A 260 -9.09 17.56 23.86
N PHE A 261 -9.27 16.24 23.91
CA PHE A 261 -9.41 15.43 22.70
C PHE A 261 -10.57 15.87 21.81
N PHE A 262 -11.77 16.11 22.38
CA PHE A 262 -12.91 16.60 21.61
C PHE A 262 -12.71 18.01 21.06
N ASN A 263 -12.06 18.89 21.83
CA ASN A 263 -11.70 20.24 21.39
C ASN A 263 -10.73 20.19 20.20
N ASN A 264 -9.73 19.30 20.25
CA ASN A 264 -8.79 19.07 19.16
C ASN A 264 -9.49 18.58 17.89
N ILE A 265 -10.41 17.63 18.01
CA ILE A 265 -11.22 17.17 16.86
C ILE A 265 -12.01 18.35 16.26
N ALA A 266 -12.68 19.16 17.09
CA ALA A 266 -13.45 20.29 16.62
C ALA A 266 -12.56 21.34 15.91
N ALA A 267 -11.41 21.67 16.49
CA ALA A 267 -10.43 22.59 15.92
C ALA A 267 -9.89 22.07 14.58
N LEU A 268 -9.45 20.81 14.52
CA LEU A 268 -8.95 20.18 13.30
C LEU A 268 -10.02 20.10 12.20
N ARG A 269 -11.28 19.77 12.55
CA ARG A 269 -12.39 19.80 11.60
C ARG A 269 -12.63 21.19 11.02
N LYS A 270 -12.57 22.23 11.86
CA LYS A 270 -12.70 23.63 11.42
C LYS A 270 -11.57 24.03 10.48
N LEU A 271 -10.33 23.69 10.84
CA LEU A 271 -9.16 23.92 9.99
C LEU A 271 -9.29 23.19 8.65
N PHE A 272 -9.64 21.90 8.69
CA PHE A 272 -9.81 21.09 7.49
C PHE A 272 -10.94 21.59 6.58
N ALA A 273 -12.05 22.05 7.16
CA ALA A 273 -13.16 22.64 6.42
C ALA A 273 -12.78 24.00 5.79
N SER A 274 -11.87 24.75 6.41
CA SER A 274 -11.38 26.02 5.86
C SER A 274 -10.39 25.86 4.69
N LEU A 275 -9.88 24.65 4.46
CA LEU A 275 -9.01 24.38 3.32
C LEU A 275 -9.78 24.54 2.01
N PRO A 276 -9.18 25.21 1.00
CA PRO A 276 -9.83 25.47 -0.28
C PRO A 276 -10.40 24.17 -0.86
N HIS A 277 -11.71 24.17 -1.11
CA HIS A 277 -12.37 23.00 -1.67
C HIS A 277 -12.06 22.89 -3.15
N ARG A 278 -11.54 21.73 -3.54
CA ARG A 278 -11.26 21.39 -4.93
C ARG A 278 -12.57 21.34 -5.73
N ASN A 279 -12.67 22.15 -6.78
CA ASN A 279 -13.76 22.05 -7.76
C ASN A 279 -13.67 20.68 -8.47
N GLU A 280 -14.61 19.77 -8.18
CA GLU A 280 -14.70 18.41 -8.77
C GLU A 280 -14.69 18.41 -10.31
N THR A 281 -15.14 19.51 -10.92
CA THR A 281 -15.18 19.72 -12.38
C THR A 281 -13.82 19.62 -13.07
N GLN A 282 -12.72 19.95 -12.38
CA GLN A 282 -11.39 19.91 -12.99
C GLN A 282 -10.84 18.47 -13.08
N ASN A 283 -11.20 17.61 -12.12
CA ASN A 283 -10.83 16.19 -12.13
C ASN A 283 -11.62 15.41 -13.18
N LEU A 284 -12.90 15.71 -13.38
CA LEU A 284 -13.71 15.12 -14.45
C LEU A 284 -13.10 15.46 -15.82
N ARG A 285 -12.73 16.72 -16.06
CA ARG A 285 -12.09 17.12 -17.33
C ARG A 285 -10.73 16.45 -17.55
N LEU A 286 -9.86 16.41 -16.53
CA LEU A 286 -8.56 15.75 -16.62
C LEU A 286 -8.69 14.22 -16.74
N ALA A 287 -9.67 13.61 -16.09
CA ALA A 287 -9.95 12.18 -16.19
C ALA A 287 -10.58 11.81 -17.53
N GLU A 288 -11.50 12.60 -18.06
CA GLU A 288 -12.15 12.45 -19.38
C GLU A 288 -11.14 12.65 -20.52
N GLU A 289 -10.27 13.66 -20.43
CA GLU A 289 -9.20 13.85 -21.42
C GLU A 289 -8.21 12.69 -21.42
N ASN A 290 -7.88 12.15 -20.25
CA ASN A 290 -6.96 11.03 -20.12
C ASN A 290 -7.60 9.68 -20.51
N THR A 291 -8.85 9.41 -20.16
CA THR A 291 -9.59 8.18 -20.53
C THR A 291 -9.94 8.17 -22.02
N GLY A 292 -10.35 9.30 -22.59
CA GLY A 292 -10.62 9.44 -24.03
C GLY A 292 -9.39 9.17 -24.90
N ARG A 293 -8.19 9.60 -24.46
CA ARG A 293 -6.93 9.28 -25.14
C ARG A 293 -6.46 7.84 -24.91
N MET A 294 -6.72 7.26 -23.72
CA MET A 294 -6.34 5.88 -23.42
C MET A 294 -7.15 4.86 -24.23
N HIS A 295 -8.44 5.13 -24.47
CA HIS A 295 -9.30 4.29 -25.32
C HIS A 295 -8.84 4.25 -26.79
N ARG A 296 -8.45 5.39 -27.37
CA ARG A 296 -7.95 5.45 -28.76
C ARG A 296 -6.61 4.72 -28.95
N SER A 297 -5.70 4.84 -27.97
CA SER A 297 -4.40 4.15 -27.99
C SER A 297 -4.52 2.62 -27.81
N ARG A 298 -5.41 2.15 -26.91
CA ARG A 298 -5.66 0.72 -26.72
C ARG A 298 -6.38 0.07 -27.90
N ALA A 299 -7.33 0.78 -28.54
CA ALA A 299 -8.03 0.28 -29.72
C ALA A 299 -7.08 0.04 -30.91
N ALA A 300 -6.16 0.99 -31.18
CA ALA A 300 -5.15 0.84 -32.22
C ALA A 300 -4.17 -0.32 -31.94
N GLY A 301 -3.74 -0.48 -30.68
CA GLY A 301 -2.89 -1.60 -30.26
C GLY A 301 -3.59 -2.96 -30.31
N PHE A 302 -4.90 -3.01 -30.07
CA PHE A 302 -5.72 -4.22 -30.17
C PHE A 302 -5.92 -4.65 -31.62
N LEU A 303 -6.26 -3.72 -32.52
CA LEU A 303 -6.40 -3.99 -33.96
C LEU A 303 -5.08 -4.48 -34.59
N ALA A 304 -3.96 -3.87 -34.23
CA ALA A 304 -2.64 -4.31 -34.70
C ALA A 304 -2.26 -5.71 -34.17
N LYS A 305 -2.65 -6.05 -32.93
CA LYS A 305 -2.48 -7.41 -32.38
C LYS A 305 -3.40 -8.43 -33.04
N ALA A 306 -4.66 -8.08 -33.29
CA ALA A 306 -5.62 -8.95 -33.97
C ALA A 306 -5.16 -9.29 -35.40
N GLY A 307 -4.66 -8.30 -36.15
CA GLY A 307 -4.10 -8.53 -37.49
C GLY A 307 -2.92 -9.52 -37.50
N ARG A 308 -2.01 -9.44 -36.52
CA ARG A 308 -0.87 -10.38 -36.42
C ARG A 308 -1.30 -11.81 -36.08
N ILE A 309 -2.34 -11.98 -35.25
CA ILE A 309 -2.88 -13.31 -34.90
C ILE A 309 -3.53 -13.96 -36.12
N ILE A 310 -4.29 -13.20 -36.91
CA ILE A 310 -4.90 -13.69 -38.15
C ILE A 310 -3.82 -14.12 -39.14
N LEU A 311 -2.76 -13.31 -39.31
CA LEU A 311 -1.65 -13.64 -40.21
C LEU A 311 -0.91 -14.91 -39.78
N ALA A 312 -0.67 -15.08 -38.48
CA ALA A 312 -0.04 -16.29 -37.94
C ALA A 312 -0.92 -17.54 -38.14
N GLY A 313 -2.24 -17.42 -37.97
CA GLY A 313 -3.18 -18.50 -38.25
C GLY A 313 -3.19 -18.92 -39.73
N ILE A 314 -3.15 -17.95 -40.65
CA ILE A 314 -3.05 -18.21 -42.09
C ILE A 314 -1.73 -18.92 -42.42
N PHE A 315 -0.62 -18.50 -41.81
CA PHE A 315 0.69 -19.12 -42.03
C PHE A 315 0.73 -20.59 -41.55
N VAL A 316 0.18 -20.88 -40.37
CA VAL A 316 0.08 -22.26 -39.86
C VAL A 316 -0.82 -23.13 -40.75
N ALA A 317 -1.95 -22.59 -41.22
CA ALA A 317 -2.84 -23.31 -42.13
C ALA A 317 -2.16 -23.60 -43.49
N ALA A 318 -1.37 -22.66 -44.02
CA ALA A 318 -0.60 -22.84 -45.24
C ALA A 318 0.51 -23.90 -45.07
N LEU A 319 1.22 -23.88 -43.93
CA LEU A 319 2.25 -24.87 -43.61
C LEU A 319 1.64 -26.28 -43.49
N TRP A 320 0.45 -26.38 -42.89
CA TRP A 320 -0.28 -27.65 -42.75
C TRP A 320 -0.75 -28.17 -44.12
N ALA A 321 -1.28 -27.30 -44.99
CA ALA A 321 -1.64 -27.67 -46.36
C ALA A 321 -0.44 -28.20 -47.15
N LEU A 322 0.72 -27.53 -47.01
CA LEU A 322 1.96 -27.94 -47.65
C LEU A 322 2.43 -29.32 -47.14
N PHE A 323 2.34 -29.55 -45.82
CA PHE A 323 2.68 -30.83 -45.21
C PHE A 323 1.75 -31.97 -45.65
N ALA A 324 0.45 -31.69 -45.79
CA ALA A 324 -0.53 -32.66 -46.29
C ALA A 324 -0.26 -33.06 -47.75
N LEU A 325 0.19 -32.12 -48.59
CA LEU A 325 0.62 -32.37 -49.96
C LEU A 325 1.89 -33.23 -50.05
N ILE A 326 2.88 -32.96 -49.19
CA ILE A 326 4.15 -33.69 -49.17
C ILE A 326 3.98 -35.15 -48.70
N LEU A 327 3.10 -35.39 -47.73
CA LEU A 327 2.96 -36.70 -47.09
C LEU A 327 2.13 -37.73 -47.86
N LYS A 328 1.50 -37.40 -49.00
CA LYS A 328 0.67 -38.29 -49.85
C LYS A 328 -0.12 -39.36 -49.06
N LYS A 329 -0.79 -38.98 -47.96
CA LYS A 329 -1.67 -39.89 -47.20
C LYS A 329 -3.11 -39.36 -47.20
N PRO A 330 -4.11 -40.19 -47.55
CA PRO A 330 -5.51 -39.77 -47.73
C PRO A 330 -6.27 -39.54 -46.41
N PHE A 331 -5.59 -39.49 -45.26
CA PHE A 331 -6.24 -39.54 -43.93
C PHE A 331 -6.30 -38.19 -43.20
N LEU A 332 -5.76 -37.12 -43.76
CA LEU A 332 -5.80 -35.78 -43.15
C LEU A 332 -6.81 -34.90 -43.92
N PRO A 333 -7.88 -34.41 -43.27
CA PRO A 333 -8.84 -33.51 -43.90
C PRO A 333 -8.17 -32.19 -44.28
N SER A 334 -8.65 -31.55 -45.33
CA SER A 334 -8.12 -30.25 -45.75
C SER A 334 -8.31 -29.21 -44.63
N PRO A 335 -7.44 -28.18 -44.50
CA PRO A 335 -7.52 -27.21 -43.41
C PRO A 335 -8.89 -26.53 -43.30
N LEU A 336 -9.52 -26.23 -44.43
CA LEU A 336 -10.86 -25.61 -44.49
C LEU A 336 -11.93 -26.55 -43.95
N GLU A 337 -11.83 -27.85 -44.25
CA GLU A 337 -12.76 -28.88 -43.80
C GLU A 337 -12.55 -29.22 -42.31
N ALA A 338 -11.30 -29.21 -41.84
CA ALA A 338 -10.96 -29.36 -40.43
C ALA A 338 -11.50 -28.18 -39.59
N PHE A 339 -11.37 -26.94 -40.09
CA PHE A 339 -11.92 -25.75 -39.46
C PHE A 339 -13.45 -25.73 -39.46
N ALA A 340 -14.09 -26.13 -40.56
CA ALA A 340 -15.54 -26.24 -40.64
C ALA A 340 -16.09 -27.30 -39.66
N ARG A 341 -15.47 -28.48 -39.60
CA ARG A 341 -15.83 -29.54 -38.64
C ARG A 341 -15.54 -29.15 -37.19
N PHE A 342 -14.48 -28.37 -36.94
CA PHE A 342 -14.19 -27.81 -35.62
C PHE A 342 -15.26 -26.80 -35.20
N GLY A 343 -15.62 -25.86 -36.07
CA GLY A 343 -16.66 -24.86 -35.82
C GLY A 343 -18.03 -25.49 -35.52
N LEU A 344 -18.43 -26.49 -36.32
CA LEU A 344 -19.66 -27.26 -36.10
C LEU A 344 -19.65 -27.99 -34.74
N ARG A 345 -18.55 -28.67 -34.38
CA ARG A 345 -18.43 -29.37 -33.09
C ARG A 345 -18.32 -28.44 -31.87
N LEU A 346 -17.89 -27.20 -32.08
CA LEU A 346 -17.81 -26.18 -31.05
C LEU A 346 -19.18 -25.52 -30.81
N ALA A 347 -19.96 -25.31 -31.87
CA ALA A 347 -21.33 -24.82 -31.81
C ALA A 347 -22.29 -25.84 -31.16
N ASP A 348 -22.13 -27.13 -31.47
CA ASP A 348 -23.00 -28.19 -30.92
C ASP A 348 -22.54 -28.68 -29.54
N GLY A 349 -21.52 -28.07 -28.93
CA GLY A 349 -21.02 -28.40 -27.58
C GLY A 349 -20.38 -29.79 -27.42
N THR A 350 -20.38 -30.61 -28.47
CA THR A 350 -19.90 -32.00 -28.47
C THR A 350 -18.38 -32.13 -28.38
N LEU A 351 -17.63 -31.06 -28.68
CA LEU A 351 -16.17 -31.02 -28.53
C LEU A 351 -15.71 -31.39 -27.09
N PHE A 352 -16.55 -31.08 -26.10
CA PHE A 352 -16.25 -31.29 -24.69
C PHE A 352 -16.60 -32.68 -24.15
N ILE A 353 -17.27 -33.51 -24.94
CA ILE A 353 -17.76 -34.85 -24.53
C ILE A 353 -16.69 -35.93 -24.76
N HIS A 354 -15.71 -35.70 -25.66
CA HIS A 354 -14.67 -36.68 -25.99
C HIS A 354 -13.26 -36.30 -25.53
N ILE A 355 -13.13 -35.18 -24.82
CA ILE A 355 -11.85 -34.73 -24.29
C ILE A 355 -11.84 -34.99 -22.78
N GLY A 356 -11.00 -35.94 -22.36
CA GLY A 356 -10.86 -36.33 -20.94
C GLY A 356 -10.59 -35.14 -20.02
N ALA A 357 -11.00 -35.26 -18.76
CA ALA A 357 -11.04 -34.15 -17.78
C ALA A 357 -9.73 -33.36 -17.65
N SER A 358 -8.58 -34.00 -17.86
CA SER A 358 -7.26 -33.36 -17.84
C SER A 358 -7.00 -32.46 -19.06
N LEU A 359 -7.33 -32.90 -20.28
CA LEU A 359 -7.22 -32.05 -21.46
C LEU A 359 -8.26 -30.93 -21.44
N ARG A 360 -9.45 -31.17 -20.88
CA ARG A 360 -10.49 -30.15 -20.74
C ARG A 360 -10.01 -28.99 -19.86
N ARG A 361 -9.27 -29.27 -18.79
CA ARG A 361 -8.63 -28.26 -17.93
C ARG A 361 -7.49 -27.54 -18.63
N ILE A 362 -6.66 -28.24 -19.41
CA ILE A 362 -5.57 -27.65 -20.19
C ILE A 362 -6.11 -26.71 -21.28
N PHE A 363 -7.19 -27.09 -21.96
CA PHE A 363 -7.81 -26.31 -23.02
C PHE A 363 -8.51 -25.06 -22.48
N ILE A 364 -9.22 -25.19 -21.34
CA ILE A 364 -9.82 -24.05 -20.63
C ILE A 364 -8.72 -23.12 -20.08
N ALA A 365 -7.61 -23.65 -19.59
CA ALA A 365 -6.46 -22.86 -19.16
C ALA A 365 -5.79 -22.12 -20.34
N LEU A 366 -5.65 -22.75 -21.51
CA LEU A 366 -5.11 -22.14 -22.74
C LEU A 366 -6.06 -21.06 -23.31
N ALA A 367 -7.37 -21.27 -23.21
CA ALA A 367 -8.36 -20.30 -23.68
C ALA A 367 -8.49 -19.08 -22.75
N LEU A 368 -8.39 -19.29 -21.42
CA LEU A 368 -8.44 -18.21 -20.42
C LEU A 368 -7.11 -17.45 -20.28
N ALA A 369 -5.97 -18.08 -20.58
CA ALA A 369 -4.66 -17.43 -20.46
C ALA A 369 -4.34 -16.44 -21.60
N GLY A 370 -5.12 -16.39 -22.68
CA GLY A 370 -4.69 -15.74 -23.92
C GLY A 370 -3.45 -16.46 -24.52
N PRO A 371 -3.06 -16.16 -25.78
CA PRO A 371 -2.04 -16.95 -26.48
C PRO A 371 -0.74 -16.99 -25.67
N PRO A 372 -0.11 -18.16 -25.50
CA PRO A 372 0.85 -18.41 -24.45
C PRO A 372 2.08 -17.52 -24.59
N ALA A 373 2.35 -16.72 -23.56
CA ALA A 373 3.51 -15.84 -23.42
C ALA A 373 4.85 -16.59 -23.61
N TRP A 374 4.87 -17.91 -23.50
CA TRP A 374 6.04 -18.76 -23.73
C TRP A 374 6.42 -18.88 -25.22
N ALA A 375 5.44 -18.88 -26.14
CA ALA A 375 5.70 -18.89 -27.59
C ALA A 375 6.26 -17.55 -28.09
N PHE A 376 5.94 -16.45 -27.40
CA PHE A 376 6.48 -15.11 -27.69
C PHE A 376 7.93 -14.92 -27.22
N GLY A 377 8.41 -15.68 -26.24
CA GLY A 377 9.80 -15.62 -25.77
C GLY A 377 10.81 -16.22 -26.77
N LEU A 378 10.41 -17.27 -27.49
CA LEU A 378 11.25 -17.94 -28.50
C LEU A 378 11.33 -17.17 -29.83
N PHE A 379 10.28 -16.45 -30.24
CA PHE A 379 10.28 -15.68 -31.48
C PHE A 379 10.82 -14.24 -31.33
N ALA A 380 10.95 -13.71 -30.10
CA ALA A 380 11.45 -12.36 -29.83
C ALA A 380 12.97 -12.28 -29.57
N GLY A 381 13.72 -13.38 -29.76
CA GLY A 381 15.19 -13.38 -29.68
C GLY A 381 15.79 -13.06 -28.30
N ARG A 382 15.03 -13.19 -27.21
CA ARG A 382 15.46 -12.78 -25.85
C ARG A 382 15.80 -13.92 -24.89
N VAL A 383 15.96 -15.15 -25.38
CA VAL A 383 16.49 -16.27 -24.60
C VAL A 383 17.58 -16.97 -25.42
N LYS A 384 18.84 -16.90 -24.97
CA LYS A 384 19.88 -17.84 -25.39
C LYS A 384 19.62 -19.15 -24.65
N ALA A 385 19.45 -20.24 -25.39
CA ALA A 385 19.37 -21.57 -24.81
C ALA A 385 20.71 -21.92 -24.14
N ALA A 386 20.63 -22.42 -22.91
CA ALA A 386 21.59 -23.34 -22.33
C ALA A 386 20.88 -24.68 -22.18
#